data_AF-A0AAW3Q028-F1
#
_entry.id   AF-A0AAW3Q028-F1
#
_cell.length_a   1.000
_cell.length_b   1.000
_cell.length_c   1.000
_cell.angle_alpha   90.00
_cell.angle_beta   90.00
_cell.angle_gamma   90.00
#
_symmetry.space_group_name_H-M   'P 1'
#
loop_
_entity.id
_entity.type
_entity.pdbx_description
1 polymer ?
#
loop_
_entity_poly.entity_id
_entity_poly.type
_entity_poly.pdbx_seq_one_letter_code
_entity_poly.pdbx_strand_id
1 'polypeptide(L)'
;MFGSIDKSKGLLFVTYELDQVLRNTVAAMQREVEELDANRLLNTAPEDLKVYLSEKYSVTPITLLREQWYADHEEVQIDVSRDSRRWINDRSRPFLIAGERFEVRIPFTGEKELFYTRANTFTLNPPRALVENDELVLRYDSPADQPSNVRHLVDQALTEIEEHLNWQRGMIDSHNRTLPAAAEQAIQQRRARLLAQSQRAESLGIPIRRRNDAPTTYAVPTARRKATPTLPPATTAQFKPEPVWAMDQYEQALKIMQDMALVMERSPEAFKSMDEEALRQHFLVQLNGQFEGRATGETFNMGGKTDILLREGDRNVFIAECKFWKGPKAYGQAIDQLLGYATWRDGKAAILIFNRGTDTSTVLAGINATTKSHGNFKRVVEWPHESGFRYIVHSNGDANREITLTVLVFHVPE
;
A
#
# COMPACT_ATOMS: atom_id res chain seq x y z
N MET A 1 13.98 -8.54 17.38
CA MET A 1 14.67 -8.81 18.66
C MET A 1 15.71 -9.89 18.35
N PHE A 2 16.95 -9.50 18.05
CA PHE A 2 18.02 -10.43 17.65
C PHE A 2 18.92 -10.68 18.87
N GLY A 3 19.09 -11.95 19.24
CA GLY A 3 20.00 -12.35 20.32
C GLY A 3 21.46 -12.11 19.97
N SER A 4 22.34 -12.13 20.98
CA SER A 4 23.79 -11.95 20.83
C SER A 4 24.37 -12.96 19.83
N ILE A 5 24.79 -12.46 18.66
CA ILE A 5 25.46 -13.22 17.60
C ILE A 5 26.95 -13.30 17.94
N ASP A 6 27.54 -14.49 17.89
CA ASP A 6 29.00 -14.67 17.91
C ASP A 6 29.58 -14.33 16.53
N LYS A 7 29.68 -13.02 16.25
CA LYS A 7 30.20 -12.47 14.98
C LYS A 7 31.68 -12.78 14.76
N SER A 8 32.37 -13.33 15.75
CA SER A 8 33.82 -13.57 15.71
C SER A 8 34.23 -14.72 14.79
N LYS A 9 33.32 -15.65 14.47
CA LYS A 9 33.60 -16.82 13.61
C LYS A 9 33.44 -16.56 12.11
N GLY A 10 32.85 -15.43 11.73
CA GLY A 10 32.69 -15.00 10.34
C GLY A 10 31.84 -15.92 9.46
N LEU A 11 31.00 -16.81 10.02
CA LEU A 11 30.11 -17.67 9.23
C LEU A 11 28.86 -16.90 8.80
N LEU A 12 28.58 -16.88 7.50
CA LEU A 12 27.38 -16.28 6.93
C LEU A 12 26.27 -17.33 6.78
N PHE A 13 25.02 -16.87 6.69
CA PHE A 13 23.85 -17.66 6.31
C PHE A 13 23.56 -18.92 7.15
N VAL A 14 23.87 -18.89 8.45
CA VAL A 14 23.67 -20.06 9.34
C VAL A 14 22.96 -19.78 10.65
N THR A 15 22.85 -18.51 11.07
CA THR A 15 22.48 -18.20 12.46
C THR A 15 20.97 -18.32 12.68
N TYR A 16 20.18 -17.78 11.75
CA TYR A 16 18.72 -17.75 11.85
C TYR A 16 18.09 -18.31 10.59
N GLU A 17 16.86 -18.80 10.66
CA GLU A 17 16.11 -19.21 9.46
C GLU A 17 15.35 -18.03 8.88
N LEU A 18 15.57 -17.74 7.59
CA LEU A 18 14.93 -16.61 6.92
C LEU A 18 13.40 -16.75 6.93
N ASP A 19 12.87 -17.95 6.72
CA ASP A 19 11.42 -18.20 6.78
C ASP A 19 10.82 -17.78 8.13
N GLN A 20 11.48 -18.15 9.24
CA GLN A 20 11.03 -17.75 10.58
C GLN A 20 11.09 -16.22 10.77
N VAL A 21 12.14 -15.56 10.25
CA VAL A 21 12.25 -14.10 10.30
C VAL A 21 11.10 -13.44 9.54
N LEU A 22 10.81 -13.88 8.31
CA LEU A 22 9.72 -13.34 7.48
C LEU A 22 8.35 -13.57 8.14
N ARG A 23 8.09 -14.76 8.68
CA ARG A 23 6.86 -15.05 9.44
C ARG A 23 6.71 -14.15 10.67
N ASN A 24 7.80 -13.92 11.41
CA ASN A 24 7.79 -13.02 12.55
C ASN A 24 7.50 -11.57 12.15
N THR A 25 7.98 -11.14 10.97
CA THR A 25 7.68 -9.82 10.40
C THR A 25 6.18 -9.67 10.10
N VAL A 26 5.55 -10.67 9.46
CA VAL A 26 4.08 -10.68 9.24
C VAL A 26 3.31 -10.68 10.56
N ALA A 27 3.73 -11.48 11.54
CA ALA A 27 3.10 -11.53 12.85
C ALA A 27 3.26 -10.21 13.64
N ALA A 28 4.37 -9.48 13.44
CA ALA A 28 4.54 -8.14 14.01
C ALA A 28 3.59 -7.12 13.37
N MET A 29 3.44 -7.15 12.04
CA MET A 29 2.46 -6.32 11.33
C MET A 29 1.03 -6.57 11.83
N GLN A 30 0.62 -7.83 11.96
CA GLN A 30 -0.70 -8.19 12.46
C GLN A 30 -0.92 -7.71 13.91
N ARG A 31 0.09 -7.82 14.77
CA ARG A 31 0.03 -7.28 16.14
C ARG A 31 -0.12 -5.77 16.14
N GLU A 32 0.61 -5.05 15.30
CA GLU A 32 0.44 -3.59 15.18
C GLU A 32 -0.99 -3.22 14.77
N VAL A 33 -1.61 -3.95 13.83
CA VAL A 33 -3.02 -3.71 13.47
C VAL A 33 -3.97 -3.92 14.65
N GLU A 34 -3.72 -4.93 15.49
CA GLU A 34 -4.53 -5.21 16.67
C GLU A 34 -4.32 -4.17 17.80
N GLU A 35 -3.11 -3.62 17.92
CA GLU A 35 -2.71 -2.60 18.90
C GLU A 35 -3.10 -1.17 18.50
N LEU A 36 -3.36 -0.92 17.20
CA LEU A 36 -3.85 0.38 16.73
C LEU A 36 -5.13 0.79 17.46
N ASP A 37 -5.19 2.06 17.86
CA ASP A 37 -6.39 2.64 18.45
C ASP A 37 -7.60 2.41 17.55
N ALA A 38 -8.72 1.98 18.16
CA ALA A 38 -9.92 1.59 17.43
C ALA A 38 -10.52 2.76 16.64
N ASN A 39 -10.52 3.97 17.21
CA ASN A 39 -11.05 5.15 16.54
C ASN A 39 -10.16 5.55 15.36
N ARG A 40 -8.84 5.52 15.54
CA ARG A 40 -7.87 5.77 14.47
C ARG A 40 -8.01 4.76 13.33
N LEU A 41 -8.06 3.46 13.65
CA LEU A 41 -8.17 2.41 12.64
C LEU A 41 -9.43 2.56 11.79
N LEU A 42 -10.57 2.94 12.40
CA LEU A 42 -11.84 3.08 11.69
C LEU A 42 -11.92 4.37 10.85
N ASN A 43 -11.27 5.45 11.30
CA ASN A 43 -11.24 6.76 10.64
C ASN A 43 -10.10 6.97 9.65
N THR A 44 -9.24 5.98 9.43
CA THR A 44 -8.23 6.03 8.37
C THR A 44 -8.66 5.16 7.20
N ALA A 45 -8.41 5.63 5.97
CA ALA A 45 -8.68 4.86 4.77
C ALA A 45 -7.91 3.52 4.79
N PRO A 46 -8.57 2.37 4.55
CA PRO A 46 -7.92 1.06 4.58
C PRO A 46 -6.75 0.93 3.60
N GLU A 47 -6.84 1.59 2.43
CA GLU A 47 -5.80 1.56 1.41
C GLU A 47 -4.53 2.30 1.88
N ASP A 48 -4.69 3.46 2.53
CA ASP A 48 -3.58 4.25 3.07
C ASP A 48 -2.86 3.49 4.21
N LEU A 49 -3.62 2.80 5.06
CA LEU A 49 -3.05 1.90 6.08
C LEU A 49 -2.33 0.70 5.46
N LYS A 50 -2.86 0.13 4.38
CA LYS A 50 -2.23 -0.99 3.67
C LYS A 50 -0.88 -0.58 3.10
N VAL A 51 -0.80 0.58 2.46
CA VAL A 51 0.46 1.14 1.93
C VAL A 51 1.47 1.34 3.07
N TYR A 52 1.05 2.00 4.15
CA TYR A 52 1.88 2.22 5.35
C TYR A 52 2.48 0.92 5.90
N LEU A 53 1.63 -0.09 6.15
CA LEU A 53 2.09 -1.37 6.71
C LEU A 53 2.98 -2.13 5.73
N SER A 54 2.65 -2.10 4.43
CA SER A 54 3.45 -2.78 3.41
C SER A 54 4.84 -2.18 3.30
N GLU A 55 4.97 -0.84 3.31
CA GLU A 55 6.27 -0.16 3.30
C GLU A 55 7.07 -0.48 4.56
N LYS A 56 6.45 -0.38 5.74
CA LYS A 56 7.11 -0.58 7.03
C LYS A 56 7.65 -2.00 7.23
N TYR A 57 6.90 -3.00 6.78
CA TYR A 57 7.21 -4.42 6.98
C TYR A 57 7.83 -5.09 5.75
N SER A 58 8.14 -4.30 4.70
CA SER A 58 8.92 -4.76 3.56
C SER A 58 10.38 -5.00 3.94
N VAL A 59 10.94 -6.09 3.43
CA VAL A 59 12.34 -6.46 3.65
C VAL A 59 13.14 -6.08 2.42
N THR A 60 14.22 -5.32 2.59
CA THR A 60 15.09 -4.94 1.47
C THR A 60 16.20 -5.98 1.30
N PRO A 61 16.26 -6.71 0.17
CA PRO A 61 17.29 -7.71 -0.06
C PRO A 61 18.67 -7.08 -0.15
N ILE A 62 19.71 -7.88 0.15
CA ILE A 62 21.09 -7.43 -0.01
C ILE A 62 21.46 -7.39 -1.50
N THR A 63 22.18 -6.33 -1.88
CA THR A 63 22.86 -6.22 -3.18
C THR A 63 24.30 -5.79 -2.95
N LEU A 64 25.25 -6.61 -3.37
CA LEU A 64 26.69 -6.30 -3.34
C LEU A 64 27.04 -5.33 -4.48
N LEU A 65 27.84 -4.32 -4.18
CA LEU A 65 28.31 -3.31 -5.14
C LEU A 65 29.72 -3.70 -5.63
N ARG A 66 29.78 -4.70 -6.51
CA ARG A 66 31.05 -5.30 -6.98
C ARG A 66 31.96 -4.32 -7.69
N GLU A 67 31.40 -3.29 -8.32
CA GLU A 67 32.13 -2.25 -9.00
C GLU A 67 32.85 -1.27 -8.05
N GLN A 68 32.53 -1.32 -6.75
CA GLN A 68 33.06 -0.41 -5.73
C GLN A 68 33.95 -1.11 -4.69
N TRP A 69 34.27 -2.38 -4.89
CA TRP A 69 35.17 -3.09 -3.99
C TRP A 69 36.61 -2.58 -4.06
N TYR A 70 37.34 -2.74 -2.98
CA TYR A 70 38.76 -2.42 -2.88
C TYR A 70 39.46 -3.42 -1.97
N ALA A 71 40.79 -3.42 -2.00
CA ALA A 71 41.60 -4.33 -1.19
C ALA A 71 42.65 -3.55 -0.40
N ASP A 72 42.73 -3.83 0.89
CA ASP A 72 43.81 -3.40 1.76
C ASP A 72 44.85 -4.52 1.88
N HIS A 73 46.12 -4.14 2.00
CA HIS A 73 47.25 -5.05 2.15
C HIS A 73 48.17 -4.58 3.27
N GLU A 74 48.46 -5.48 4.21
CA GLU A 74 49.36 -5.21 5.34
C GLU A 74 50.25 -6.42 5.67
N GLU A 75 51.45 -6.15 6.18
CA GLU A 75 52.36 -7.17 6.70
C GLU A 75 51.97 -7.48 8.15
N VAL A 76 51.78 -8.77 8.47
CA VAL A 76 51.27 -9.22 9.78
C VAL A 76 52.04 -10.46 10.28
N GLN A 77 51.97 -10.69 11.59
CA GLN A 77 52.45 -11.91 12.21
C GLN A 77 51.34 -12.97 12.21
N ILE A 78 51.56 -14.08 11.50
CA ILE A 78 50.58 -15.15 11.31
C ILE A 78 50.95 -16.34 12.18
N ASP A 79 49.98 -16.83 12.96
CA ASP A 79 50.13 -18.06 13.73
C ASP A 79 50.01 -19.30 12.84
N VAL A 80 51.14 -20.00 12.67
CA VAL A 80 51.22 -21.25 11.92
C VAL A 80 51.30 -22.50 12.82
N SER A 81 51.02 -22.37 14.12
CA SER A 81 51.01 -23.49 15.08
C SER A 81 50.10 -24.67 14.64
N ARG A 82 49.09 -24.39 13.83
CA ARG A 82 48.12 -25.36 13.29
C ARG A 82 48.47 -25.89 11.90
N ASP A 83 49.53 -25.42 11.25
CA ASP A 83 49.94 -25.89 9.92
C ASP A 83 50.57 -27.30 10.04
N SER A 84 49.94 -28.31 9.46
CA SER A 84 50.40 -29.71 9.52
C SER A 84 51.65 -29.96 8.67
N ARG A 85 51.96 -29.07 7.72
CA ARG A 85 53.14 -29.19 6.84
C ARG A 85 54.42 -28.67 7.49
N ARG A 86 54.31 -28.00 8.65
CA ARG A 86 55.46 -27.45 9.38
C ARG A 86 55.84 -28.34 10.56
N TRP A 87 57.14 -28.59 10.71
CA TRP A 87 57.65 -29.23 11.92
C TRP A 87 57.72 -28.19 13.04
N ILE A 88 56.80 -28.29 14.01
CA ILE A 88 56.69 -27.38 15.17
C ILE A 88 56.74 -28.24 16.43
N ASN A 89 57.79 -28.07 17.24
CA ASN A 89 58.05 -28.89 18.43
C ASN A 89 57.00 -28.71 19.54
N ASP A 90 56.46 -27.50 19.71
CA ASP A 90 55.42 -27.19 20.69
C ASP A 90 54.27 -26.43 20.01
N ARG A 91 53.17 -27.15 19.78
CA ARG A 91 51.94 -26.62 19.17
C ARG A 91 50.92 -26.12 20.20
N SER A 92 51.25 -26.15 21.50
CA SER A 92 50.35 -25.67 22.56
C SER A 92 50.32 -24.15 22.66
N ARG A 93 51.29 -23.47 22.04
CA ARG A 93 51.40 -22.01 21.96
C ARG A 93 51.40 -21.52 20.50
N PRO A 94 51.02 -20.26 20.24
CA PRO A 94 51.14 -19.67 18.92
C PRO A 94 52.59 -19.70 18.41
N PHE A 95 52.76 -20.02 17.13
CA PHE A 95 54.05 -19.97 16.44
C PHE A 95 53.93 -18.94 15.32
N LEU A 96 54.35 -17.70 15.61
CA LEU A 96 54.17 -16.55 14.73
C LEU A 96 55.31 -16.43 13.72
N ILE A 97 54.96 -16.22 12.44
CA ILE A 97 55.91 -15.87 11.38
C ILE A 97 55.41 -14.67 10.59
N ALA A 98 56.33 -13.96 9.93
CA ALA A 98 55.96 -12.89 9.01
C ALA A 98 55.12 -13.42 7.83
N GLY A 99 54.12 -12.64 7.44
CA GLY A 99 53.27 -12.92 6.30
C GLY A 99 52.46 -11.70 5.92
N GLU A 100 51.55 -11.91 4.99
CA GLU A 100 50.74 -10.86 4.38
C GLU A 100 49.26 -11.11 4.68
N ARG A 101 48.53 -10.04 4.96
CA ARG A 101 47.07 -10.04 5.04
C ARG A 101 46.51 -9.21 3.91
N PHE A 102 45.55 -9.80 3.20
CA PHE A 102 44.70 -9.13 2.24
C PHE A 102 43.29 -9.03 2.80
N GLU A 103 42.73 -7.83 2.84
CA GLU A 103 41.33 -7.59 3.17
C GLU A 103 40.61 -7.03 1.95
N VAL A 104 39.74 -7.84 1.33
CA VAL A 104 38.88 -7.37 0.25
C VAL A 104 37.57 -6.88 0.86
N ARG A 105 37.26 -5.60 0.66
CA ARG A 105 36.08 -4.92 1.17
C ARG A 105 35.10 -4.68 0.04
N ILE A 106 33.86 -5.13 0.21
CA ILE A 106 32.78 -5.04 -0.77
C ILE A 106 31.59 -4.29 -0.15
N PRO A 107 31.33 -3.04 -0.56
CA PRO A 107 30.15 -2.32 -0.13
C PRO A 107 28.86 -3.03 -0.53
N PHE A 108 27.81 -2.91 0.29
CA PHE A 108 26.51 -3.47 -0.03
C PHE A 108 25.36 -2.52 0.34
N THR A 109 24.21 -2.76 -0.26
CA THR A 109 22.92 -2.14 0.12
C THR A 109 21.98 -3.19 0.65
N GLY A 110 20.96 -2.78 1.42
CA GLY A 110 19.95 -3.67 1.98
C GLY A 110 20.13 -3.95 3.48
N GLU A 111 19.47 -4.98 3.98
CA GLU A 111 19.43 -5.26 5.42
C GLU A 111 20.56 -6.20 5.85
N LYS A 112 21.58 -5.66 6.55
CA LYS A 112 22.77 -6.40 7.00
C LYS A 112 22.50 -7.66 7.82
N GLU A 113 21.37 -7.71 8.54
CA GLU A 113 21.02 -8.87 9.35
C GLU A 113 20.73 -10.11 8.47
N LEU A 114 20.42 -9.91 7.18
CA LEU A 114 20.19 -10.99 6.21
C LEU A 114 21.46 -11.80 5.92
N PHE A 115 22.66 -11.26 6.13
CA PHE A 115 23.90 -12.05 6.05
C PHE A 115 23.97 -13.18 7.09
N TYR A 116 23.15 -13.11 8.15
CA TYR A 116 23.11 -14.12 9.20
C TYR A 116 21.88 -15.04 9.11
N THR A 117 20.99 -14.82 8.13
CA THR A 117 19.80 -15.65 7.92
C THR A 117 20.06 -16.68 6.83
N ARG A 118 19.54 -17.89 6.99
CA ARG A 118 19.66 -19.01 6.04
C ARG A 118 18.37 -19.13 5.25
N ALA A 119 18.45 -19.22 3.93
CA ALA A 119 17.30 -19.55 3.10
C ALA A 119 16.86 -21.03 3.31
N ASN A 120 15.68 -21.39 2.81
CA ASN A 120 15.23 -22.79 2.87
C ASN A 120 16.10 -23.72 2.00
N THR A 121 16.67 -23.16 0.93
CA THR A 121 17.73 -23.79 0.13
C THR A 121 19.09 -23.37 0.70
N PHE A 122 19.98 -24.34 0.97
CA PHE A 122 21.28 -24.06 1.55
C PHE A 122 22.33 -25.13 1.20
N THR A 123 23.60 -24.79 1.39
CA THR A 123 24.74 -25.72 1.31
C THR A 123 25.28 -26.05 2.70
N LEU A 124 25.93 -27.22 2.84
CA LEU A 124 26.52 -27.67 4.11
C LEU A 124 27.81 -26.92 4.48
N ASN A 125 28.44 -26.28 3.50
CA ASN A 125 29.63 -25.45 3.68
C ASN A 125 29.25 -23.98 3.43
N PRO A 126 28.83 -23.23 4.46
CA PRO A 126 28.48 -21.83 4.31
C PRO A 126 29.73 -20.97 4.06
N PRO A 127 29.60 -19.90 3.27
CA PRO A 127 30.71 -18.98 3.04
C PRO A 127 31.07 -18.20 4.32
N ARG A 128 32.29 -17.66 4.34
CA ARG A 128 32.81 -16.91 5.48
C ARG A 128 33.20 -15.49 5.06
N ALA A 129 32.71 -14.52 5.83
CA ALA A 129 33.13 -13.12 5.75
C ALA A 129 32.80 -12.40 7.05
N LEU A 130 33.42 -11.25 7.25
CA LEU A 130 33.04 -10.31 8.30
C LEU A 130 32.09 -9.26 7.71
N VAL A 131 31.11 -8.83 8.48
CA VAL A 131 30.22 -7.72 8.10
C VAL A 131 30.54 -6.54 9.00
N GLU A 132 31.21 -5.54 8.45
CA GLU A 132 31.65 -4.34 9.15
C GLU A 132 31.00 -3.11 8.52
N ASN A 133 30.31 -2.29 9.32
CA ASN A 133 29.52 -1.17 8.81
C ASN A 133 28.49 -1.63 7.75
N ASP A 134 28.66 -1.17 6.50
CA ASP A 134 27.89 -1.53 5.31
C ASP A 134 28.80 -2.17 4.23
N GLU A 135 29.87 -2.84 4.68
CA GLU A 135 30.81 -3.57 3.86
C GLU A 135 30.93 -5.04 4.30
N LEU A 136 31.11 -5.90 3.31
CA LEU A 136 31.50 -7.28 3.48
C LEU A 136 33.02 -7.37 3.37
N VAL A 137 33.68 -7.96 4.36
CA VAL A 137 35.14 -8.04 4.45
C VAL A 137 35.57 -9.50 4.34
N LEU A 138 36.30 -9.81 3.27
CA LEU A 138 36.95 -11.11 3.04
C LEU A 138 38.43 -10.98 3.42
N ARG A 139 38.83 -11.63 4.51
CA ARG A 139 40.19 -11.59 5.05
C ARG A 139 40.95 -12.87 4.72
N TYR A 140 42.13 -12.72 4.14
CA TYR A 140 43.04 -13.82 3.79
C TYR A 140 44.44 -13.54 4.35
N ASP A 141 44.91 -14.46 5.19
CA ASP A 141 46.25 -14.40 5.80
C ASP A 141 47.12 -15.47 5.13
N SER A 142 48.26 -15.07 4.58
CA SER A 142 49.21 -15.97 3.90
C SER A 142 50.63 -15.80 4.47
N PRO A 143 51.26 -16.88 4.96
CA PRO A 143 52.68 -16.85 5.33
C PRO A 143 53.58 -16.39 4.17
N ALA A 144 54.63 -15.62 4.45
CA ALA A 144 55.51 -15.08 3.40
C ALA A 144 56.18 -16.18 2.54
N ASP A 145 56.39 -17.36 3.12
CA ASP A 145 56.98 -18.54 2.46
C ASP A 145 55.94 -19.43 1.75
N GLN A 146 54.64 -19.11 1.86
CA GLN A 146 53.53 -19.83 1.21
C GLN A 146 52.46 -18.85 0.70
N PRO A 147 52.77 -18.05 -0.34
CA PRO A 147 51.81 -17.10 -0.89
C PRO A 147 50.59 -17.82 -1.46
N SER A 148 49.39 -17.26 -1.24
CA SER A 148 48.13 -17.79 -1.75
C SER A 148 47.61 -16.99 -2.95
N ASN A 149 46.88 -17.65 -3.85
CA ASN A 149 46.17 -16.94 -4.93
C ASN A 149 44.87 -16.34 -4.37
N VAL A 150 45.00 -15.19 -3.70
CA VAL A 150 43.90 -14.47 -3.05
C VAL A 150 42.76 -14.17 -4.04
N ARG A 151 43.09 -13.83 -5.30
CA ARG A 151 42.08 -13.49 -6.31
C ARG A 151 41.09 -14.63 -6.56
N HIS A 152 41.59 -15.84 -6.77
CA HIS A 152 40.73 -17.01 -7.00
C HIS A 152 39.87 -17.32 -5.77
N LEU A 153 40.43 -17.20 -4.57
CA LEU A 153 39.68 -17.42 -3.31
C LEU A 153 38.55 -16.40 -3.11
N VAL A 154 38.80 -15.14 -3.48
CA VAL A 154 37.81 -14.07 -3.45
C VAL A 154 36.68 -14.33 -4.44
N ASP A 155 37.00 -14.65 -5.70
CA ASP A 155 36.01 -14.89 -6.76
C ASP A 155 35.12 -16.10 -6.41
N GLN A 156 35.69 -17.15 -5.82
CA GLN A 156 34.93 -18.31 -5.33
C GLN A 156 34.01 -17.91 -4.16
N ALA A 157 34.54 -17.23 -3.13
CA ALA A 157 33.74 -16.83 -1.98
C ALA A 157 32.57 -15.92 -2.38
N LEU A 158 32.79 -14.98 -3.30
CA LEU A 158 31.74 -14.10 -3.81
C LEU A 158 30.67 -14.85 -4.60
N THR A 159 31.04 -15.87 -5.36
CA THR A 159 30.10 -16.72 -6.08
C THR A 159 29.19 -17.47 -5.11
N GLU A 160 29.79 -18.08 -4.06
CA GLU A 160 29.03 -18.75 -2.99
C GLU A 160 28.11 -17.77 -2.26
N ILE A 161 28.61 -16.59 -1.88
CA ILE A 161 27.79 -15.57 -1.21
C ILE A 161 26.61 -15.13 -2.08
N GLU A 162 26.83 -14.87 -3.36
CA GLU A 162 25.76 -14.47 -4.27
C GLU A 162 24.72 -15.55 -4.50
N GLU A 163 25.14 -16.82 -4.54
CA GLU A 163 24.21 -17.94 -4.62
C GLU A 163 23.24 -17.93 -3.43
N HIS A 164 23.75 -17.79 -2.21
CA HIS A 164 22.93 -17.66 -1.00
C HIS A 164 22.02 -16.42 -1.06
N LEU A 165 22.54 -15.26 -1.49
CA LEU A 165 21.74 -14.04 -1.65
C LEU A 165 20.61 -14.21 -2.68
N ASN A 166 20.85 -14.95 -3.77
CA ASN A 166 19.84 -15.23 -4.78
C ASN A 166 18.73 -16.14 -4.23
N TRP A 167 19.06 -17.16 -3.43
CA TRP A 167 18.05 -17.98 -2.76
C TRP A 167 17.22 -17.16 -1.77
N GLN A 168 17.84 -16.28 -0.99
CA GLN A 168 17.13 -15.38 -0.08
C GLN A 168 16.21 -14.42 -0.85
N ARG A 169 16.68 -13.87 -1.97
CA ARG A 169 15.93 -12.91 -2.78
C ARG A 169 14.57 -13.47 -3.23
N GLY A 170 14.53 -14.72 -3.69
CA GLY A 170 13.26 -15.36 -4.05
C GLY A 170 12.25 -15.44 -2.89
N MET A 171 12.73 -15.70 -1.67
CA MET A 171 11.87 -15.72 -0.48
C MET A 171 11.40 -14.31 -0.09
N ILE A 172 12.31 -13.33 -0.13
CA ILE A 172 12.03 -11.92 0.21
C ILE A 172 11.04 -11.30 -0.78
N ASP A 173 11.22 -11.54 -2.08
CA ASP A 173 10.32 -11.03 -3.12
C ASP A 173 8.92 -11.62 -2.97
N SER A 174 8.82 -12.92 -2.66
CA SER A 174 7.54 -13.57 -2.37
C SER A 174 6.85 -12.99 -1.13
N HIS A 175 7.61 -12.76 -0.05
CA HIS A 175 7.10 -12.08 1.16
C HIS A 175 6.59 -10.67 0.84
N ASN A 176 7.41 -9.83 0.21
CA ASN A 176 7.05 -8.46 -0.14
C ASN A 176 5.83 -8.40 -1.07
N ARG A 177 5.68 -9.36 -1.99
CA ARG A 177 4.52 -9.46 -2.88
C ARG A 177 3.23 -9.87 -2.16
N THR A 178 3.33 -10.70 -1.13
CA THR A 178 2.15 -11.19 -0.37
C THR A 178 1.76 -10.27 0.79
N LEU A 179 2.67 -9.41 1.22
CA LEU A 179 2.49 -8.50 2.35
C LEU A 179 1.27 -7.56 2.23
N PRO A 180 0.96 -6.93 1.07
CA PRO A 180 -0.21 -6.05 0.95
C PRO A 180 -1.53 -6.79 1.16
N ALA A 181 -1.66 -8.00 0.63
CA ALA A 181 -2.86 -8.82 0.81
C ALA A 181 -3.02 -9.25 2.29
N ALA A 182 -1.93 -9.62 2.95
CA ALA A 182 -1.95 -9.94 4.37
C ALA A 182 -2.31 -8.74 5.25
N ALA A 183 -1.81 -7.54 4.92
CA ALA A 183 -2.14 -6.30 5.60
C ALA A 183 -3.63 -5.94 5.43
N GLU A 184 -4.14 -6.03 4.20
CA GLU A 184 -5.55 -5.79 3.88
C GLU A 184 -6.47 -6.71 4.68
N GLN A 185 -6.18 -8.02 4.69
CA GLN A 185 -6.95 -8.99 5.45
C GLN A 185 -6.96 -8.68 6.95
N ALA A 186 -5.80 -8.34 7.53
CA ALA A 186 -5.71 -8.01 8.95
C ALA A 186 -6.53 -6.74 9.29
N ILE A 187 -6.43 -5.70 8.47
CA ILE A 187 -7.20 -4.45 8.63
C ILE A 187 -8.70 -4.75 8.55
N GLN A 188 -9.16 -5.44 7.51
CA GLN A 188 -10.58 -5.75 7.30
C GLN A 188 -11.15 -6.58 8.45
N GLN A 189 -10.44 -7.62 8.89
CA GLN A 189 -10.87 -8.46 10.01
C GLN A 189 -11.00 -7.67 11.31
N ARG A 190 -10.02 -6.81 11.63
CA ARG A 190 -10.07 -5.98 12.84
C ARG A 190 -11.19 -4.95 12.77
N ARG A 191 -11.36 -4.26 11.64
CA ARG A 191 -12.45 -3.28 11.42
C ARG A 191 -13.82 -3.95 11.56
N ALA A 192 -14.04 -5.08 10.91
CA ALA A 192 -15.31 -5.83 11.00
C ALA A 192 -15.63 -6.22 12.45
N ARG A 193 -14.62 -6.66 13.21
CA ARG A 193 -14.77 -7.01 14.63
C ARG A 193 -15.17 -5.79 15.48
N LEU A 194 -14.55 -4.64 15.26
CA LEU A 194 -14.87 -3.39 15.97
C LEU A 194 -16.28 -2.88 15.63
N LEU A 195 -16.67 -2.93 14.35
CA LEU A 195 -18.02 -2.55 13.91
C LEU A 195 -19.09 -3.45 14.53
N ALA A 196 -18.89 -4.77 14.51
CA ALA A 196 -19.81 -5.72 15.13
C ALA A 196 -19.88 -5.58 16.67
N GLN A 197 -18.78 -5.15 17.32
CA GLN A 197 -18.81 -4.78 18.73
C GLN A 197 -19.63 -3.50 18.95
N SER A 198 -19.44 -2.47 18.13
CA SER A 198 -20.21 -1.20 18.21
C SER A 198 -21.71 -1.41 18.03
N GLN A 199 -22.12 -2.20 17.03
CA GLN A 199 -23.54 -2.49 16.78
C GLN A 199 -24.21 -3.21 17.96
N ARG A 200 -23.52 -4.19 18.58
CA ARG A 200 -24.00 -4.87 19.80
C ARG A 200 -24.09 -3.93 20.99
N ALA A 201 -23.16 -2.98 21.06
CA ALA A 201 -23.13 -1.95 22.09
C ALA A 201 -24.32 -0.99 21.97
N GLU A 202 -24.63 -0.55 20.74
CA GLU A 202 -25.78 0.31 20.45
C GLU A 202 -27.12 -0.40 20.67
N SER A 203 -27.22 -1.71 20.36
CA SER A 203 -28.43 -2.48 20.59
C SER A 203 -28.81 -2.66 22.06
N LEU A 204 -27.88 -2.38 22.99
CA LEU A 204 -28.16 -2.44 24.43
C LEU A 204 -28.98 -1.24 24.93
N GLY A 205 -29.07 -0.14 24.17
CA GLY A 205 -29.82 1.06 24.57
C GLY A 205 -29.27 1.80 25.81
N ILE A 206 -28.13 1.37 26.35
CA ILE A 206 -27.49 1.94 27.55
C ILE A 206 -26.30 2.81 27.11
N PRO A 207 -26.21 4.08 27.55
CA PRO A 207 -25.07 4.95 27.23
C PRO A 207 -23.75 4.35 27.72
N ILE A 208 -22.83 4.10 26.80
CA ILE A 208 -21.53 3.51 27.13
C ILE A 208 -20.63 4.58 27.72
N ARG A 209 -20.19 4.36 28.97
CA ARG A 209 -19.19 5.20 29.64
C ARG A 209 -17.84 5.01 28.94
N ARG A 210 -17.34 6.08 28.35
CA ARG A 210 -16.06 6.09 27.63
C ARG A 210 -14.89 6.08 28.61
N ARG A 211 -13.83 5.34 28.25
CA ARG A 211 -12.54 5.48 28.91
C ARG A 211 -11.84 6.68 28.27
N ASN A 212 -11.52 7.71 29.05
CA ASN A 212 -10.92 8.97 28.60
C ASN A 212 -9.40 8.87 28.34
N ASP A 213 -8.85 7.66 28.27
CA ASP A 213 -7.42 7.45 28.31
C ASP A 213 -6.91 7.08 26.90
N ALA A 214 -7.05 8.02 25.96
CA ALA A 214 -6.24 8.00 24.75
C ALA A 214 -4.96 8.79 25.08
N PRO A 215 -3.77 8.16 25.17
CA PRO A 215 -2.54 8.91 25.38
C PRO A 215 -2.29 9.82 24.17
N THR A 216 -2.55 11.11 24.34
CA THR A 216 -1.87 12.17 23.61
C THR A 216 -0.38 12.06 23.91
N THR A 217 0.42 12.08 22.86
CA THR A 217 1.90 11.96 22.82
C THR A 217 2.47 10.55 22.94
N TYR A 218 3.14 10.12 21.87
CA TYR A 218 4.17 9.09 21.94
C TYR A 218 5.52 9.74 21.70
N ALA A 219 6.35 9.73 22.74
CA ALA A 219 7.75 10.11 22.69
C ALA A 219 8.54 9.09 21.86
N VAL A 220 9.44 9.58 21.01
CA VAL A 220 10.35 8.76 20.21
C VAL A 220 11.68 8.62 20.98
N PRO A 221 12.17 7.40 21.24
CA PRO A 221 13.59 7.18 21.46
C PRO A 221 14.22 6.51 20.23
N THR A 222 15.10 7.29 19.60
CA THR A 222 16.37 6.94 18.95
C THR A 222 16.66 5.47 18.61
N ALA A 223 16.77 5.19 17.31
CA ALA A 223 17.96 4.64 16.67
C ALA A 223 17.81 4.74 15.14
N ARG A 224 18.82 5.26 14.43
CA ARG A 224 18.85 5.35 12.97
C ARG A 224 18.69 3.96 12.33
N ARG A 225 17.50 3.68 11.80
CA ARG A 225 17.18 2.66 10.79
C ARG A 225 16.04 3.25 9.93
N LYS A 226 15.93 2.81 8.66
CA LYS A 226 14.93 3.19 7.62
C LYS A 226 13.92 4.25 8.09
N ALA A 227 13.87 5.41 7.42
CA ALA A 227 12.85 6.42 7.66
C ALA A 227 11.49 5.73 7.82
N THR A 228 11.03 5.63 9.06
CA THR A 228 9.83 4.85 9.35
C THR A 228 8.72 5.60 8.65
N PRO A 229 7.94 4.95 7.76
CA PRO A 229 6.85 5.64 7.11
C PRO A 229 5.99 6.28 8.20
N THR A 230 5.46 7.46 7.92
CA THR A 230 4.60 8.14 8.90
C THR A 230 3.22 7.52 8.81
N LEU A 231 2.60 7.26 9.96
CA LEU A 231 1.22 6.80 9.96
C LEU A 231 0.38 7.85 9.21
N PRO A 232 -0.50 7.42 8.30
CA PRO A 232 -1.39 8.35 7.62
C PRO A 232 -2.18 9.18 8.65
N PRO A 233 -2.45 10.45 8.32
CA PRO A 233 -3.27 11.30 9.18
C PRO A 233 -4.62 10.63 9.35
N ALA A 234 -5.15 10.61 10.58
CA ALA A 234 -6.46 10.05 10.87
C ALA A 234 -7.42 11.17 11.27
N THR A 235 -8.69 11.04 10.92
CA THR A 235 -9.71 11.98 11.40
C THR A 235 -9.85 11.85 12.91
N THR A 236 -9.76 12.97 13.62
CA THR A 236 -9.81 13.01 15.10
C THR A 236 -11.22 12.86 15.67
N ALA A 237 -12.25 13.01 14.83
CA ALA A 237 -13.64 12.83 15.22
C ALA A 237 -13.92 11.40 15.67
N GLN A 238 -14.93 11.23 16.51
CA GLN A 238 -15.37 9.90 16.92
C GLN A 238 -16.05 9.16 15.77
N PHE A 239 -15.61 7.94 15.47
CA PHE A 239 -16.23 7.06 14.49
C PHE A 239 -17.62 6.63 14.99
N LYS A 240 -18.66 6.89 14.20
CA LYS A 240 -20.03 6.42 14.41
C LYS A 240 -20.45 5.57 13.22
N PRO A 241 -20.85 4.29 13.39
CA PRO A 241 -21.40 3.49 12.31
C PRO A 241 -22.69 4.13 11.80
N GLU A 242 -22.76 4.44 10.50
CA GLU A 242 -23.92 5.07 9.88
C GLU A 242 -24.43 4.21 8.71
N PRO A 243 -25.72 4.31 8.34
CA PRO A 243 -26.25 3.57 7.20
C PRO A 243 -25.48 3.94 5.92
N VAL A 244 -24.92 2.92 5.26
CA VAL A 244 -24.18 3.05 4.01
C VAL A 244 -25.05 2.48 2.91
N TRP A 245 -25.23 3.22 1.81
CA TRP A 245 -25.94 2.66 0.66
C TRP A 245 -25.17 1.46 0.11
N ALA A 246 -25.82 0.30 0.01
CA ALA A 246 -25.18 -0.93 -0.42
C ALA A 246 -24.68 -0.82 -1.88
N MET A 247 -23.51 -1.40 -2.15
CA MET A 247 -22.83 -1.25 -3.44
C MET A 247 -23.64 -1.86 -4.60
N ASP A 248 -24.34 -2.96 -4.35
CA ASP A 248 -25.26 -3.60 -5.29
C ASP A 248 -26.39 -2.65 -5.74
N GLN A 249 -26.97 -1.90 -4.81
CA GLN A 249 -28.02 -0.93 -5.12
C GLN A 249 -27.47 0.30 -5.87
N TYR A 250 -26.25 0.73 -5.55
CA TYR A 250 -25.56 1.79 -6.31
C TYR A 250 -25.26 1.36 -7.75
N GLU A 251 -24.73 0.15 -7.97
CA GLU A 251 -24.51 -0.38 -9.31
C GLU A 251 -25.83 -0.55 -10.08
N GLN A 252 -26.90 -0.95 -9.39
CA GLN A 252 -28.24 -1.02 -9.99
C GLN A 252 -28.72 0.38 -10.46
N ALA A 253 -28.51 1.42 -9.65
CA ALA A 253 -28.85 2.79 -10.03
C ALA A 253 -28.03 3.27 -11.24
N LEU A 254 -26.71 3.02 -11.24
CA LEU A 254 -25.85 3.35 -12.37
C LEU A 254 -26.27 2.61 -13.65
N LYS A 255 -26.66 1.34 -13.53
CA LYS A 255 -27.16 0.56 -14.67
C LYS A 255 -28.44 1.17 -15.26
N ILE A 256 -29.40 1.55 -14.41
CA ILE A 256 -30.63 2.22 -14.86
C ILE A 256 -30.30 3.54 -15.58
N MET A 257 -29.33 4.30 -15.05
CA MET A 257 -28.87 5.52 -15.72
C MET A 257 -28.21 5.20 -17.07
N GLN A 258 -27.37 4.17 -17.17
CA GLN A 258 -26.75 3.76 -18.42
C GLN A 258 -27.77 3.30 -19.46
N ASP A 259 -28.79 2.55 -19.06
CA ASP A 259 -29.85 2.08 -19.96
C ASP A 259 -30.65 3.25 -20.59
N MET A 260 -30.65 4.43 -19.95
CA MET A 260 -31.21 5.65 -20.51
C MET A 260 -30.48 6.12 -21.79
N ALA A 261 -29.18 5.83 -21.93
CA ALA A 261 -28.43 6.15 -23.15
C ALA A 261 -29.09 5.52 -24.39
N LEU A 262 -29.52 4.25 -24.27
CA LEU A 262 -30.20 3.53 -25.35
C LEU A 262 -31.55 4.16 -25.71
N VAL A 263 -32.25 4.74 -24.72
CA VAL A 263 -33.52 5.46 -24.97
C VAL A 263 -33.25 6.73 -25.76
N MET A 264 -32.18 7.46 -25.43
CA MET A 264 -31.77 8.67 -26.16
C MET A 264 -31.38 8.35 -27.61
N GLU A 265 -30.66 7.25 -27.83
CA GLU A 265 -30.29 6.78 -29.18
C GLU A 265 -31.50 6.34 -30.02
N ARG A 266 -32.51 5.73 -29.39
CA ARG A 266 -33.71 5.23 -30.08
C ARG A 266 -34.75 6.30 -30.38
N SER A 267 -34.69 7.44 -29.71
CA SER A 267 -35.69 8.51 -29.86
C SER A 267 -35.05 9.90 -29.93
N PRO A 268 -34.15 10.14 -30.88
CA PRO A 268 -33.28 11.32 -30.86
C PRO A 268 -34.06 12.64 -30.93
N GLU A 269 -35.14 12.70 -31.72
CA GLU A 269 -36.01 13.88 -31.84
C GLU A 269 -36.63 14.31 -30.50
N ALA A 270 -36.89 13.37 -29.59
CA ALA A 270 -37.47 13.68 -28.29
C ALA A 270 -36.45 14.38 -27.37
N PHE A 271 -35.15 14.11 -27.51
CA PHE A 271 -34.10 14.61 -26.61
C PHE A 271 -33.34 15.82 -27.14
N LYS A 272 -33.50 16.14 -28.43
CA LYS A 272 -32.82 17.24 -29.13
C LYS A 272 -33.03 18.61 -28.47
N SER A 273 -34.27 18.94 -28.11
CA SER A 273 -34.63 20.23 -27.50
C SER A 273 -34.54 20.27 -25.98
N MET A 274 -34.21 19.15 -25.33
CA MET A 274 -34.16 19.06 -23.88
C MET A 274 -32.91 19.75 -23.31
N ASP A 275 -33.11 20.46 -22.21
CA ASP A 275 -32.07 21.05 -21.38
C ASP A 275 -31.68 20.11 -20.22
N GLU A 276 -30.74 20.55 -19.37
CA GLU A 276 -30.22 19.73 -18.26
C GLU A 276 -31.32 19.30 -17.29
N GLU A 277 -32.29 20.18 -17.05
CA GLU A 277 -33.39 19.95 -16.10
C GLU A 277 -34.39 18.94 -16.65
N ALA A 278 -34.76 19.05 -17.93
CA ALA A 278 -35.62 18.08 -18.61
C ALA A 278 -34.96 16.69 -18.66
N LEU A 279 -33.66 16.61 -19.03
CA LEU A 279 -32.92 15.35 -19.04
C LEU A 279 -32.86 14.74 -17.64
N ARG A 280 -32.52 15.52 -16.61
CA ARG A 280 -32.53 15.08 -15.20
C ARG A 280 -33.88 14.49 -14.82
N GLN A 281 -34.98 15.13 -15.20
CA GLN A 281 -36.33 14.63 -14.88
C GLN A 281 -36.59 13.25 -15.48
N HIS A 282 -36.12 12.97 -16.70
CA HIS A 282 -36.22 11.64 -17.29
C HIS A 282 -35.45 10.59 -16.49
N PHE A 283 -34.22 10.88 -16.05
CA PHE A 283 -33.47 9.97 -15.16
C PHE A 283 -34.21 9.72 -13.85
N LEU A 284 -34.77 10.77 -13.24
CA LEU A 284 -35.49 10.67 -11.98
C LEU A 284 -36.73 9.78 -12.10
N VAL A 285 -37.50 9.90 -13.19
CA VAL A 285 -38.67 9.04 -13.47
C VAL A 285 -38.27 7.57 -13.62
N GLN A 286 -37.19 7.28 -14.34
CA GLN A 286 -36.71 5.90 -14.53
C GLN A 286 -36.19 5.30 -13.22
N LEU A 287 -35.45 6.07 -12.43
CA LEU A 287 -34.96 5.65 -11.13
C LEU A 287 -36.12 5.37 -10.18
N ASN A 288 -37.07 6.28 -10.02
CA ASN A 288 -38.23 6.07 -9.16
C ASN A 288 -39.09 4.89 -9.63
N GLY A 289 -39.37 4.75 -10.94
CA GLY A 289 -40.15 3.63 -11.45
C GLY A 289 -39.54 2.25 -11.19
N GLN A 290 -38.21 2.14 -11.17
CA GLN A 290 -37.51 0.86 -10.93
C GLN A 290 -37.20 0.61 -9.44
N PHE A 291 -37.10 1.66 -8.62
CA PHE A 291 -36.82 1.56 -7.19
C PHE A 291 -38.08 1.55 -6.30
N GLU A 292 -39.19 2.16 -6.72
CA GLU A 292 -40.48 2.17 -5.99
C GLU A 292 -41.09 0.76 -5.84
N GLY A 293 -40.74 -0.19 -6.72
CA GLY A 293 -41.11 -1.60 -6.56
C GLY A 293 -40.58 -2.26 -5.27
N ARG A 294 -39.72 -1.58 -4.50
CA ARG A 294 -39.10 -2.09 -3.25
C ARG A 294 -39.27 -1.18 -2.02
N ALA A 295 -39.84 0.02 -2.13
CA ALA A 295 -40.01 0.94 -1.00
C ALA A 295 -41.23 1.87 -1.18
N THR A 296 -41.88 2.24 -0.09
CA THR A 296 -43.07 3.10 -0.07
C THR A 296 -42.69 4.59 -0.21
N GLY A 297 -42.87 5.17 -1.40
CA GLY A 297 -42.73 6.61 -1.69
C GLY A 297 -41.57 7.00 -2.61
N GLU A 298 -41.60 8.23 -3.14
CA GLU A 298 -40.56 8.80 -4.04
C GLU A 298 -39.16 8.70 -3.39
N THR A 299 -38.37 7.76 -3.89
CA THR A 299 -37.09 7.35 -3.30
C THR A 299 -35.98 8.32 -3.71
N PHE A 300 -35.99 8.80 -4.96
CA PHE A 300 -35.11 9.85 -5.47
C PHE A 300 -35.84 11.19 -5.57
N ASN A 301 -35.20 12.22 -5.03
CA ASN A 301 -35.71 13.58 -4.93
C ASN A 301 -34.77 14.60 -5.58
N MET A 302 -35.28 15.79 -5.84
CA MET A 302 -34.48 16.93 -6.32
C MET A 302 -33.79 17.63 -5.15
N GLY A 303 -32.47 17.80 -5.23
CA GLY A 303 -31.67 18.55 -4.24
C GLY A 303 -31.44 20.02 -4.60
N GLY A 304 -31.39 20.29 -5.90
CA GLY A 304 -31.15 21.57 -6.54
C GLY A 304 -31.67 21.50 -7.99
N LYS A 305 -31.22 22.40 -8.87
CA LYS A 305 -31.70 22.42 -10.27
C LYS A 305 -31.26 21.20 -11.09
N THR A 306 -30.04 20.72 -10.84
CA THR A 306 -29.36 19.69 -11.63
C THR A 306 -29.06 18.41 -10.86
N ASP A 307 -29.50 18.31 -9.60
CA ASP A 307 -29.10 17.25 -8.68
C ASP A 307 -30.19 16.19 -8.50
N ILE A 308 -29.77 14.91 -8.47
CA ILE A 308 -30.61 13.77 -8.09
C ILE A 308 -30.10 13.24 -6.75
N LEU A 309 -30.96 13.24 -5.73
CA LEU A 309 -30.62 12.80 -4.38
C LEU A 309 -31.41 11.56 -3.99
N LEU A 310 -30.75 10.58 -3.39
CA LEU A 310 -31.41 9.51 -2.64
C LEU A 310 -31.36 9.82 -1.15
N ARG A 311 -32.51 9.78 -0.47
CA ARG A 311 -32.60 10.01 0.98
C ARG A 311 -33.07 8.79 1.73
N GLU A 312 -32.43 8.51 2.86
CA GLU A 312 -32.89 7.54 3.86
C GLU A 312 -33.08 8.29 5.20
N GLY A 313 -34.34 8.55 5.56
CA GLY A 313 -34.69 9.50 6.63
C GLY A 313 -34.26 10.94 6.28
N ASP A 314 -33.55 11.60 7.20
CA ASP A 314 -33.02 12.96 6.99
C ASP A 314 -31.64 13.01 6.30
N ARG A 315 -31.16 11.89 5.73
CA ARG A 315 -29.77 11.75 5.24
C ARG A 315 -29.71 11.48 3.74
N ASN A 316 -28.79 12.14 3.04
CA ASN A 316 -28.48 11.84 1.64
C ASN A 316 -27.49 10.67 1.58
N VAL A 317 -27.88 9.57 0.93
CA VAL A 317 -27.05 8.37 0.78
C VAL A 317 -26.48 8.22 -0.64
N PHE A 318 -26.98 9.04 -1.59
CA PHE A 318 -26.38 9.26 -2.91
C PHE A 318 -26.75 10.60 -3.51
N ILE A 319 -25.82 11.08 -4.34
CA ILE A 319 -25.90 12.34 -5.04
C ILE A 319 -25.44 12.09 -6.48
N ALA A 320 -26.25 12.45 -7.46
CA ALA A 320 -25.82 12.59 -8.84
C ALA A 320 -25.98 14.02 -9.32
N GLU A 321 -24.95 14.55 -9.97
CA GLU A 321 -24.96 15.87 -10.62
C GLU A 321 -25.10 15.67 -12.13
N CYS A 322 -26.06 16.35 -12.75
CA CYS A 322 -26.25 16.35 -14.20
C CYS A 322 -25.64 17.60 -14.84
N LYS A 323 -24.83 17.46 -15.90
CA LYS A 323 -24.20 18.60 -16.57
C LYS A 323 -24.01 18.40 -18.06
N PHE A 324 -24.28 19.40 -18.89
CA PHE A 324 -23.75 19.42 -20.25
C PHE A 324 -22.24 19.64 -20.26
N TRP A 325 -21.56 18.92 -21.13
CA TRP A 325 -20.16 19.15 -21.41
C TRP A 325 -19.97 20.54 -22.03
N LYS A 326 -19.28 21.42 -21.28
CA LYS A 326 -18.85 22.75 -21.74
C LYS A 326 -17.33 22.92 -21.64
N GLY A 327 -16.61 21.80 -21.57
CA GLY A 327 -15.17 21.73 -21.40
C GLY A 327 -14.69 21.48 -19.96
N PRO A 328 -13.37 21.25 -19.78
CA PRO A 328 -12.75 20.86 -18.51
C PRO A 328 -13.09 21.75 -17.31
N LYS A 329 -13.12 23.07 -17.51
CA LYS A 329 -13.38 24.03 -16.42
C LYS A 329 -14.80 23.86 -15.84
N ALA A 330 -15.80 23.73 -16.69
CA ALA A 330 -17.20 23.53 -16.26
C ALA A 330 -17.38 22.17 -15.58
N TYR A 331 -16.66 21.15 -16.05
CA TYR A 331 -16.65 19.83 -15.42
C TYR A 331 -15.98 19.85 -14.04
N GLY A 332 -14.84 20.54 -13.87
CA GLY A 332 -14.21 20.72 -12.55
C GLY A 332 -15.15 21.39 -11.54
N GLN A 333 -15.90 22.40 -11.98
CA GLN A 333 -16.94 23.04 -11.14
C GLN A 333 -18.06 22.08 -10.75
N ALA A 334 -18.40 21.09 -11.59
CA ALA A 334 -19.37 20.06 -11.24
C ALA A 334 -18.84 19.11 -10.15
N ILE A 335 -17.53 18.80 -10.15
CA ILE A 335 -16.89 18.07 -9.05
C ILE A 335 -16.96 18.90 -7.77
N ASP A 336 -16.60 20.19 -7.82
CA ASP A 336 -16.67 21.10 -6.66
C ASP A 336 -18.10 21.20 -6.10
N GLN A 337 -19.09 21.33 -6.98
CA GLN A 337 -20.52 21.41 -6.61
C GLN A 337 -20.98 20.11 -5.93
N LEU A 338 -20.67 18.96 -6.53
CA LEU A 338 -20.98 17.65 -5.98
C LEU A 338 -20.34 17.46 -4.59
N LEU A 339 -19.07 17.83 -4.44
CA LEU A 339 -18.35 17.76 -3.16
C LEU A 339 -18.84 18.80 -2.14
N GLY A 340 -19.46 19.89 -2.59
CA GLY A 340 -20.14 20.87 -1.76
C GLY A 340 -21.45 20.34 -1.17
N TYR A 341 -22.22 19.58 -1.97
CA TYR A 341 -23.44 18.90 -1.51
C TYR A 341 -23.17 17.60 -0.77
N ALA A 342 -22.00 16.99 -0.99
CA ALA A 342 -21.56 15.81 -0.27
C ALA A 342 -21.41 16.15 1.23
N THR A 343 -22.53 16.05 1.94
CA THR A 343 -22.62 16.34 3.37
C THR A 343 -21.75 15.36 4.13
N TRP A 344 -20.50 15.75 4.46
CA TRP A 344 -19.61 15.21 5.50
C TRP A 344 -19.49 13.68 5.70
N ARG A 345 -20.13 12.80 4.91
CA ARG A 345 -20.31 11.38 5.24
C ARG A 345 -20.32 10.53 3.98
N ASP A 346 -19.68 9.36 4.07
CA ASP A 346 -19.30 8.45 2.97
C ASP A 346 -20.43 8.23 1.97
N GLY A 347 -20.34 8.94 0.83
CA GLY A 347 -21.33 8.95 -0.21
C GLY A 347 -20.80 8.29 -1.46
N LYS A 348 -21.58 7.39 -2.06
CA LYS A 348 -21.38 7.05 -3.47
C LYS A 348 -22.03 8.18 -4.27
N ALA A 349 -21.36 8.61 -5.32
CA ALA A 349 -21.83 9.73 -6.11
C ALA A 349 -21.68 9.46 -7.60
N ALA A 350 -22.41 10.22 -8.40
CA ALA A 350 -22.29 10.16 -9.85
C ALA A 350 -22.25 11.55 -10.49
N ILE A 351 -21.60 11.68 -11.63
CA ILE A 351 -21.74 12.83 -12.51
C ILE A 351 -22.22 12.32 -13.86
N LEU A 352 -23.36 12.80 -14.33
CA LEU A 352 -23.93 12.50 -15.63
C LEU A 352 -23.56 13.64 -16.59
N ILE A 353 -22.64 13.35 -17.51
CA ILE A 353 -22.17 14.30 -18.52
C ILE A 353 -22.96 14.10 -19.80
N PHE A 354 -23.72 15.13 -20.17
CA PHE A 354 -24.44 15.18 -21.43
C PHE A 354 -23.53 15.80 -22.50
N ASN A 355 -23.16 15.01 -23.50
CA ASN A 355 -22.30 15.44 -24.59
C ASN A 355 -23.14 15.72 -25.85
N ARG A 356 -23.11 16.98 -26.31
CA ARG A 356 -23.76 17.42 -27.55
C ARG A 356 -22.71 18.15 -28.40
N GLY A 357 -22.48 17.68 -29.63
CA GLY A 357 -21.60 18.35 -30.60
C GLY A 357 -20.08 18.22 -30.39
N THR A 358 -19.61 17.47 -29.38
CA THR A 358 -18.17 17.18 -29.20
C THR A 358 -17.90 15.69 -29.38
N ASP A 359 -16.74 15.31 -29.93
CA ASP A 359 -16.35 13.91 -30.00
C ASP A 359 -16.21 13.31 -28.58
N THR A 360 -16.87 12.18 -28.33
CA THR A 360 -16.89 11.49 -27.05
C THR A 360 -15.48 11.14 -26.56
N SER A 361 -14.55 10.83 -27.48
CA SER A 361 -13.14 10.57 -27.13
C SER A 361 -12.48 11.78 -26.45
N THR A 362 -12.78 12.99 -26.95
CA THR A 362 -12.27 14.26 -26.42
C THR A 362 -12.88 14.57 -25.06
N VAL A 363 -14.19 14.29 -24.89
CA VAL A 363 -14.88 14.44 -23.60
C VAL A 363 -14.29 13.51 -22.55
N LEU A 364 -14.11 12.22 -22.87
CA LEU A 364 -13.54 11.22 -21.96
C LEU A 364 -12.10 11.59 -21.56
N ALA A 365 -11.27 12.01 -22.50
CA ALA A 365 -9.91 12.48 -22.21
C ALA A 365 -9.92 13.69 -21.27
N GLY A 366 -10.80 14.67 -21.55
CA GLY A 366 -10.98 15.85 -20.72
C GLY A 366 -11.44 15.52 -19.29
N ILE A 367 -12.40 14.61 -19.13
CA ILE A 367 -12.89 14.13 -17.83
C ILE A 367 -11.75 13.47 -17.04
N ASN A 368 -11.01 12.56 -17.66
CA ASN A 368 -9.94 11.82 -16.98
C ASN A 368 -8.80 12.75 -16.54
N ALA A 369 -8.35 13.64 -17.43
CA ALA A 369 -7.32 14.62 -17.11
C ALA A 369 -7.76 15.55 -15.97
N THR A 370 -8.97 16.11 -16.07
CA THR A 370 -9.50 17.06 -15.08
C THR A 370 -9.67 16.40 -13.71
N THR A 371 -10.24 15.19 -13.67
CA THR A 371 -10.45 14.48 -12.40
C THR A 371 -9.14 14.14 -11.72
N LYS A 372 -8.14 13.65 -12.46
CA LYS A 372 -6.80 13.34 -11.91
C LYS A 372 -6.05 14.58 -11.41
N SER A 373 -6.31 15.74 -12.00
CA SER A 373 -5.74 17.02 -11.55
C SER A 373 -6.49 17.68 -10.40
N HIS A 374 -7.66 17.15 -10.03
CA HIS A 374 -8.51 17.74 -9.00
C HIS A 374 -7.86 17.57 -7.62
N GLY A 375 -7.91 18.61 -6.77
CA GLY A 375 -7.26 18.59 -5.45
C GLY A 375 -7.76 17.48 -4.53
N ASN A 376 -9.00 17.03 -4.73
CA ASN A 376 -9.63 15.95 -3.97
C ASN A 376 -9.38 14.53 -4.53
N PHE A 377 -8.64 14.40 -5.63
CA PHE A 377 -8.42 13.09 -6.25
C PHE A 377 -7.50 12.20 -5.39
N LYS A 378 -7.88 10.93 -5.20
CA LYS A 378 -7.02 9.91 -4.58
C LYS A 378 -6.52 8.89 -5.59
N ARG A 379 -7.44 8.22 -6.30
CA ARG A 379 -7.08 7.12 -7.23
C ARG A 379 -8.14 6.81 -8.27
N VAL A 380 -7.72 6.13 -9.33
CA VAL A 380 -8.62 5.51 -10.33
C VAL A 380 -9.08 4.15 -9.81
N VAL A 381 -10.32 3.79 -10.11
CA VAL A 381 -10.87 2.45 -9.86
C VAL A 381 -11.18 1.83 -11.22
N GLU A 382 -10.75 0.58 -11.40
CA GLU A 382 -11.12 -0.17 -12.59
C GLU A 382 -12.64 -0.35 -12.63
N TRP A 383 -13.25 0.09 -13.73
CA TRP A 383 -14.69 -0.03 -13.94
C TRP A 383 -14.92 -0.30 -15.44
N PRO A 384 -15.34 -1.52 -15.80
CA PRO A 384 -15.28 -2.01 -17.18
C PRO A 384 -16.46 -1.51 -18.04
N HIS A 385 -16.55 -0.20 -18.21
CA HIS A 385 -17.54 0.44 -19.07
C HIS A 385 -16.89 1.51 -19.96
N GLU A 386 -17.16 1.45 -21.26
CA GLU A 386 -16.58 2.36 -22.25
C GLU A 386 -17.13 3.79 -22.17
N SER A 387 -18.30 3.97 -21.55
CA SER A 387 -19.01 5.24 -21.47
C SER A 387 -18.66 6.09 -20.25
N GLY A 388 -17.59 5.77 -19.50
CA GLY A 388 -17.28 6.53 -18.31
C GLY A 388 -16.05 6.07 -17.53
N PHE A 389 -15.93 6.60 -16.32
CA PHE A 389 -14.81 6.31 -15.42
C PHE A 389 -15.28 6.23 -13.98
N ARG A 390 -14.52 5.50 -13.15
CA ARG A 390 -14.70 5.48 -11.71
C ARG A 390 -13.44 5.92 -10.98
N TYR A 391 -13.64 6.73 -9.94
CA TYR A 391 -12.59 7.30 -9.13
C TYR A 391 -12.92 7.19 -7.65
N ILE A 392 -11.87 7.23 -6.83
CA ILE A 392 -11.98 7.60 -5.42
C ILE A 392 -11.48 9.03 -5.27
N VAL A 393 -12.35 9.87 -4.72
CA VAL A 393 -12.03 11.24 -4.31
C VAL A 393 -12.25 11.38 -2.80
N HIS A 394 -11.65 12.37 -2.16
CA HIS A 394 -11.90 12.65 -0.75
C HIS A 394 -12.83 13.85 -0.54
N SER A 395 -13.54 13.87 0.58
CA SER A 395 -14.40 15.01 0.94
C SER A 395 -13.60 16.29 1.20
N ASN A 396 -14.26 17.44 1.11
CA ASN A 396 -13.65 18.73 1.47
C ASN A 396 -13.35 18.78 2.97
N GLY A 397 -12.09 19.06 3.33
CA GLY A 397 -11.64 19.20 4.72
C GLY A 397 -11.31 17.88 5.44
N ASP A 398 -11.50 16.71 4.81
CA ASP A 398 -11.10 15.42 5.38
C ASP A 398 -10.66 14.43 4.28
N ALA A 399 -9.35 14.18 4.20
CA ALA A 399 -8.71 13.30 3.21
C ALA A 399 -8.96 11.80 3.46
N ASN A 400 -9.40 11.42 4.66
CA ASN A 400 -9.70 10.02 4.98
C ASN A 400 -11.11 9.60 4.58
N ARG A 401 -12.00 10.57 4.34
CA ARG A 401 -13.37 10.32 3.90
C ARG A 401 -13.42 10.16 2.40
N GLU A 402 -13.49 8.91 1.97
CA GLU A 402 -13.47 8.52 0.55
C GLU A 402 -14.88 8.47 -0.04
N ILE A 403 -15.02 9.00 -1.25
CA ILE A 403 -16.25 9.05 -2.03
C ILE A 403 -15.98 8.29 -3.32
N THR A 404 -16.79 7.26 -3.60
CA THR A 404 -16.80 6.58 -4.89
C THR A 404 -17.54 7.44 -5.90
N LEU A 405 -16.81 8.05 -6.83
CA LEU A 405 -17.35 8.89 -7.89
C LEU A 405 -17.37 8.13 -9.21
N THR A 406 -18.55 7.91 -9.78
CA THR A 406 -18.69 7.36 -11.15
C THR A 406 -19.14 8.47 -12.10
N VAL A 407 -18.39 8.67 -13.18
CA VAL A 407 -18.70 9.67 -14.21
C VAL A 407 -19.18 8.94 -15.44
N LEU A 408 -20.42 9.24 -15.87
CA LEU A 408 -21.07 8.64 -17.02
C LEU A 408 -21.21 9.69 -18.13
N VAL A 409 -20.89 9.34 -19.36
CA VAL A 409 -21.03 10.21 -20.54
C VAL A 409 -22.17 9.69 -21.39
N PHE A 410 -23.13 10.57 -21.70
CA PHE A 410 -24.28 10.30 -22.54
C PHE A 410 -24.22 11.17 -23.78
N HIS A 411 -24.33 10.55 -24.96
CA HIS A 411 -24.49 11.31 -26.19
C HIS A 411 -25.93 11.83 -26.30
N VAL A 412 -26.07 13.14 -26.40
CA VAL A 412 -27.38 13.79 -26.60
C VAL A 412 -27.44 14.31 -28.03
N PRO A 413 -28.44 13.88 -28.83
CA PRO A 413 -28.59 14.28 -30.22
C PRO A 413 -28.66 15.81 -30.40
N GLU A 414 -28.19 16.26 -31.57
CA GLU A 414 -28.25 17.66 -32.03
C GLU A 414 -29.47 17.99 -32.86
#